data_AF-A0AAW6YNH9-F1
#
_entry.id   AF-A0AAW6YNH9-F1
#
_cell.length_a   1.000
_cell.length_b   1.000
_cell.length_c   1.000
_cell.angle_alpha   90.00
_cell.angle_beta   90.00
_cell.angle_gamma   90.00
#
_symmetry.space_group_name_H-M   'P 1'
#
loop_
_entity.id
_entity.type
_entity.pdbx_description
1 polymer ?
#
loop_
_entity_poly.entity_id
_entity_poly.type
_entity_poly.pdbx_seq_one_letter_code
_entity_poly.pdbx_strand_id
1 'polypeptide(L)'
;MLTELIGSCLLYKMGYTSCPNCSNRVSENTIKLSGVCNNCYCHRTLQRYKDDYEFLKSRLKDPSYASHVLNVINFVSKSKFSNVIKYRTVVNFIKVLNQINDLKLIKEHLIEKIYFEKCAVKSPKILEIIKIYFYSLDLIKFDEVSNPFPNIDIRHTSRYRADILDYFFDDNRCSDCGEQLTVKSKYSFCYSCVDYRSLYVCTTENFINEEFSKDLAKNMYRDYLEYLNQLIVSPCTFNEALREAVKFINFTVDYLPNNFSLNNHMKNNNQLLLVHNSDKLFEFHLSEKWLEIFNGKFKSYKKKHFIQYLITLGLIIENEDKPKEKILIKIKKLPIKFQKSLCAFVEKNEQEIDNYRKKNASKEKKWVTVNQYIDNLILFVKWLIENYEIDNWSQVTDKEVNIYLLTFPEKRRTILKRLLFNFFEFSLKKRWIFNNPIEEFVARDFKVDSKPLSLKEHAEIYNSILKYKSEFVIEVFITCLVYFHSLTPKQISAIKLSDIKSSSKLIEIPNRTAVYLSDLELLLLTKILILREEQLKNRPSEYLFCSFNYSVQKSVSRVVIKRYVKKITGYTAKDLRTASIQYCTQYFGIEYVHQCIGLSLTQASRYGDIEDYLIDEIVEESINKLK
;
A
#
# COMPACT_ATOMS: atom_id res chain seq x y z
N MET A 1 -65.33 25.77 -39.70
CA MET A 1 -66.06 24.75 -38.91
C MET A 1 -65.04 23.72 -38.43
N LEU A 2 -65.11 23.33 -37.16
CA LEU A 2 -64.13 22.56 -36.36
C LEU A 2 -63.10 23.40 -35.57
N THR A 3 -63.59 24.44 -34.90
CA THR A 3 -62.99 25.12 -33.73
C THR A 3 -63.78 24.83 -32.45
N GLU A 4 -64.31 23.62 -32.29
CA GLU A 4 -65.04 23.21 -31.09
C GLU A 4 -64.74 21.76 -30.76
N LEU A 5 -63.74 21.54 -29.90
CA LEU A 5 -63.59 20.36 -29.02
C LEU A 5 -62.48 20.60 -27.99
N ILE A 6 -62.37 21.83 -27.46
CA ILE A 6 -61.70 22.10 -26.19
C ILE A 6 -62.81 22.14 -25.13
N GLY A 7 -63.27 20.96 -24.75
CA GLY A 7 -64.33 20.77 -23.76
C GLY A 7 -63.79 19.98 -22.57
N SER A 8 -63.69 20.64 -21.41
CA SER A 8 -63.60 20.05 -20.06
C SER A 8 -62.26 19.46 -19.57
N CYS A 9 -61.16 20.21 -19.67
CA CYS A 9 -60.18 20.17 -18.57
C CYS A 9 -60.70 21.07 -17.44
N LEU A 10 -61.45 20.48 -16.51
CA LEU A 10 -61.71 21.06 -15.20
C LEU A 10 -60.36 21.38 -14.54
N LEU A 11 -59.92 22.63 -14.70
CA LEU A 11 -59.02 23.30 -13.77
C LEU A 11 -59.75 23.37 -12.42
N TYR A 12 -59.76 22.26 -11.68
CA TYR A 12 -60.01 22.29 -10.25
C TYR A 12 -58.96 23.24 -9.67
N LYS A 13 -59.37 24.47 -9.36
CA LYS A 13 -58.64 25.33 -8.41
C LYS A 13 -58.50 24.49 -7.15
N MET A 14 -57.35 23.85 -6.96
CA MET A 14 -57.02 23.21 -5.70
C MET A 14 -56.95 24.31 -4.66
N GLY A 15 -58.03 24.53 -3.93
CA GLY A 15 -58.06 25.40 -2.77
C GLY A 15 -57.00 24.92 -1.78
N TYR A 16 -56.17 25.84 -1.31
CA TYR A 16 -55.19 25.58 -0.26
C TYR A 16 -55.66 26.25 1.02
N THR A 17 -55.63 25.51 2.11
CA THR A 17 -55.93 25.98 3.45
C THR A 17 -54.76 25.70 4.40
N SER A 18 -54.85 26.14 5.65
CA SER A 18 -53.88 25.85 6.68
C SER A 18 -54.28 24.60 7.46
N CYS A 19 -53.30 23.75 7.78
CA CYS A 19 -53.53 22.60 8.64
C CYS A 19 -54.02 23.05 10.02
N PRO A 20 -55.15 22.55 10.53
CA PRO A 20 -55.66 22.96 11.85
C PRO A 20 -54.73 22.57 13.00
N ASN A 21 -53.82 21.60 12.81
CA ASN A 21 -52.92 21.12 13.85
C ASN A 21 -51.50 21.72 13.81
N CYS A 22 -51.01 22.11 12.63
CA CYS A 22 -49.62 22.58 12.48
C CYS A 22 -49.47 23.82 11.59
N SER A 23 -50.59 24.43 11.18
CA SER A 23 -50.70 25.65 10.38
C SER A 23 -50.03 25.61 8.98
N ASN A 24 -49.42 24.49 8.58
CA ASN A 24 -48.80 24.35 7.27
C ASN A 24 -49.84 24.38 6.14
N ARG A 25 -49.47 25.02 5.03
CA ARG A 25 -50.28 25.08 3.81
C ARG A 25 -50.51 23.67 3.25
N VAL A 26 -51.76 23.32 2.99
CA VAL A 26 -52.21 22.00 2.53
C VAL A 26 -53.44 22.13 1.65
N SER A 27 -53.73 21.15 0.80
CA SER A 27 -54.94 21.18 -0.02
C SER A 27 -56.20 20.98 0.83
N GLU A 28 -57.27 21.71 0.51
CA GLU A 28 -58.57 21.59 1.16
C GLU A 28 -59.12 20.17 1.10
N ASN A 29 -58.90 19.45 -0.02
CA ASN A 29 -59.32 18.06 -0.16
C ASN A 29 -58.64 17.14 0.87
N THR A 30 -57.37 17.38 1.22
CA THR A 30 -56.67 16.58 2.24
C THR A 30 -57.26 16.83 3.64
N ILE A 31 -57.61 18.08 3.95
CA ILE A 31 -58.29 18.41 5.21
C ILE A 31 -59.69 17.81 5.26
N LYS A 32 -60.47 17.87 4.18
CA LYS A 32 -61.80 17.24 4.10
C LYS A 32 -61.74 15.73 4.32
N LEU A 33 -60.72 15.05 3.78
CA LEU A 33 -60.59 13.59 3.90
C LEU A 33 -60.00 13.11 5.22
N SER A 34 -59.02 13.82 5.78
CA SER A 34 -58.22 13.32 6.92
C SER A 34 -58.25 14.21 8.16
N GLY A 35 -58.90 15.37 8.09
CA GLY A 35 -59.04 16.36 9.16
C GLY A 35 -57.76 17.16 9.46
N VAL A 36 -56.60 16.71 8.99
CA VAL A 36 -55.28 17.34 9.24
C VAL A 36 -54.39 17.20 8.00
N CYS A 37 -53.23 17.85 7.97
CA CYS A 37 -52.29 17.62 6.87
C CYS A 37 -51.66 16.22 6.92
N ASN A 38 -51.17 15.75 5.77
CA ASN A 38 -50.52 14.44 5.64
C ASN A 38 -49.40 14.22 6.67
N ASN A 39 -48.63 15.26 7.00
CA ASN A 39 -47.54 15.14 7.99
C ASN A 39 -48.07 14.89 9.41
N CYS A 40 -49.15 15.57 9.81
CA CYS A 40 -49.80 15.37 11.11
C CYS A 40 -50.52 14.01 11.17
N TYR A 41 -51.23 13.65 10.11
CA TYR A 41 -51.87 12.33 9.99
C TYR A 41 -50.85 11.20 10.14
N CYS A 42 -49.74 11.28 9.39
CA CYS A 42 -48.67 10.28 9.44
C CYS A 42 -48.02 10.23 10.82
N HIS A 43 -47.80 11.38 11.47
CA HIS A 43 -47.26 11.43 12.83
C HIS A 43 -48.19 10.74 13.84
N ARG A 44 -49.48 11.09 13.85
CA ARG A 44 -50.50 10.47 14.71
C ARG A 44 -50.58 8.96 14.49
N THR A 45 -50.49 8.52 13.24
CA THR A 45 -50.54 7.08 12.92
C THR A 45 -49.27 6.34 13.37
N LEU A 46 -48.10 6.97 13.25
CA LEU A 46 -46.85 6.42 13.80
C LEU A 46 -46.90 6.29 15.32
N GLN A 47 -47.47 7.27 16.04
CA GLN A 47 -47.68 7.16 17.49
C GLN A 47 -48.69 6.07 17.83
N ARG A 48 -49.77 5.96 17.06
CA ARG A 48 -50.74 4.87 17.24
C ARG A 48 -50.09 3.48 17.10
N TYR A 49 -49.15 3.30 16.18
CA TYR A 49 -48.39 2.04 16.13
C TYR A 49 -47.55 1.76 17.40
N LYS A 50 -47.13 2.79 18.13
CA LYS A 50 -46.39 2.64 19.40
C LYS A 50 -47.31 2.41 20.59
N ASP A 51 -48.41 3.15 20.63
CA ASP A 51 -49.25 3.28 21.83
C ASP A 51 -50.42 2.28 21.85
N ASP A 52 -50.86 1.80 20.68
CA ASP A 52 -52.01 0.89 20.50
C ASP A 52 -51.54 -0.46 19.93
N TYR A 53 -51.23 -1.39 20.83
CA TYR A 53 -50.68 -2.70 20.47
C TYR A 53 -51.67 -3.57 19.66
N GLU A 54 -52.96 -3.46 19.92
CA GLU A 54 -53.99 -4.19 19.16
C GLU A 54 -54.12 -3.64 17.73
N PHE A 55 -54.02 -2.32 17.54
CA PHE A 55 -53.93 -1.74 16.21
C PHE A 55 -52.69 -2.18 15.44
N LEU A 56 -51.54 -2.33 16.11
CA LEU A 56 -50.33 -2.85 15.47
C LEU A 56 -50.50 -4.33 15.06
N LYS A 57 -51.01 -5.18 15.96
CA LYS A 57 -51.30 -6.60 15.68
C LYS A 57 -52.22 -6.76 14.48
N SER A 58 -53.26 -5.94 14.37
CA SER A 58 -54.23 -6.03 13.28
C SER A 58 -53.64 -5.73 11.89
N ARG A 59 -52.39 -5.23 11.82
CA ARG A 59 -51.67 -4.94 10.57
C ARG A 59 -50.60 -5.98 10.23
N LEU A 60 -50.39 -6.96 11.11
CA LEU A 60 -49.36 -7.98 10.97
C LEU A 60 -49.97 -9.34 10.67
N LYS A 61 -49.27 -10.13 9.84
CA LYS A 61 -49.61 -11.53 9.59
C LYS A 61 -49.28 -12.41 10.81
N ASP A 62 -48.18 -12.08 11.50
CA ASP A 62 -47.74 -12.73 12.73
C ASP A 62 -47.56 -11.66 13.84
N PRO A 63 -48.30 -11.75 14.97
CA PRO A 63 -48.13 -10.86 16.11
C PRO A 63 -46.70 -10.79 16.69
N SER A 64 -45.89 -11.84 16.52
CA SER A 64 -44.49 -11.89 16.98
C SER A 64 -43.62 -10.78 16.36
N TYR A 65 -44.02 -10.28 15.18
CA TYR A 65 -43.30 -9.27 14.43
C TYR A 65 -43.48 -7.83 14.95
N ALA A 66 -44.35 -7.63 15.92
CA ALA A 66 -44.65 -6.30 16.47
C ALA A 66 -43.40 -5.58 17.00
N SER A 67 -42.50 -6.30 17.67
CA SER A 67 -41.23 -5.75 18.18
C SER A 67 -40.37 -5.20 17.04
N HIS A 68 -40.31 -5.87 15.90
CA HIS A 68 -39.54 -5.40 14.75
C HIS A 68 -40.11 -4.13 14.14
N VAL A 69 -41.43 -3.98 14.10
CA VAL A 69 -42.06 -2.74 13.61
C VAL A 69 -41.75 -1.57 14.54
N LEU A 70 -41.84 -1.77 15.86
CA LEU A 70 -41.48 -0.75 16.84
C LEU A 70 -40.01 -0.33 16.72
N ASN A 71 -39.11 -1.29 16.53
CA ASN A 71 -37.69 -1.04 16.32
C ASN A 71 -37.43 -0.24 15.03
N VAL A 72 -38.12 -0.54 13.92
CA VAL A 72 -38.02 0.26 12.69
C VAL A 72 -38.57 1.67 12.88
N ILE A 73 -39.68 1.84 13.62
CA ILE A 73 -40.20 3.18 13.93
C ILE A 73 -39.15 3.98 14.72
N ASN A 74 -38.53 3.37 15.73
CA ASN A 74 -37.49 4.01 16.53
C ASN A 74 -36.24 4.31 15.69
N PHE A 75 -35.79 3.39 14.83
CA PHE A 75 -34.66 3.61 13.93
C PHE A 75 -34.91 4.78 12.97
N VAL A 76 -36.04 4.78 12.27
CA VAL A 76 -36.38 5.82 11.29
C VAL A 76 -36.68 7.15 11.97
N SER A 77 -37.05 7.15 13.26
CA SER A 77 -37.24 8.38 14.03
C SER A 77 -35.95 9.19 14.19
N LYS A 78 -34.77 8.53 14.23
CA LYS A 78 -33.44 9.16 14.26
C LYS A 78 -33.14 10.01 13.00
N SER A 79 -33.87 9.78 11.90
CA SER A 79 -33.68 10.54 10.65
C SER A 79 -34.32 11.94 10.68
N LYS A 80 -33.78 12.86 9.87
CA LYS A 80 -34.35 14.19 9.61
C LYS A 80 -35.53 14.18 8.61
N PHE A 81 -36.07 13.01 8.26
CA PHE A 81 -37.15 12.94 7.27
C PHE A 81 -38.49 13.47 7.79
N SER A 82 -39.35 13.90 6.87
CA SER A 82 -40.74 14.24 7.22
C SER A 82 -41.50 13.01 7.71
N ASN A 83 -42.52 13.20 8.55
CA ASN A 83 -43.31 12.09 9.09
C ASN A 83 -44.00 11.29 7.97
N VAL A 84 -44.26 11.90 6.82
CA VAL A 84 -44.78 11.21 5.62
C VAL A 84 -43.79 10.13 5.14
N ILE A 85 -42.51 10.45 5.03
CA ILE A 85 -41.48 9.48 4.61
C ILE A 85 -41.31 8.41 5.71
N LYS A 86 -41.24 8.84 6.98
CA LYS A 86 -41.11 7.91 8.12
C LYS A 86 -42.25 6.87 8.14
N TYR A 87 -43.49 7.35 8.00
CA TYR A 87 -44.69 6.51 7.93
C TYR A 87 -44.67 5.56 6.73
N ARG A 88 -44.30 6.06 5.54
CA ARG A 88 -44.19 5.22 4.34
C ARG A 88 -43.16 4.12 4.49
N THR A 89 -42.02 4.41 5.12
CA THR A 89 -41.01 3.38 5.40
C THR A 89 -41.58 2.27 6.29
N VAL A 90 -42.29 2.63 7.36
CA VAL A 90 -42.90 1.66 8.28
C VAL A 90 -43.99 0.84 7.59
N VAL A 91 -44.86 1.46 6.80
CA VAL A 91 -45.90 0.74 6.04
C VAL A 91 -45.30 -0.21 5.00
N ASN A 92 -44.29 0.24 4.26
CA ASN A 92 -43.60 -0.61 3.29
C ASN A 92 -42.84 -1.76 3.99
N PHE A 93 -42.24 -1.49 5.15
CA PHE A 93 -41.62 -2.52 5.98
C PHE A 93 -42.63 -3.57 6.42
N ILE A 94 -43.79 -3.18 6.96
CA ILE A 94 -44.88 -4.10 7.33
C ILE A 94 -45.32 -4.96 6.14
N LYS A 95 -45.45 -4.36 4.96
CA LYS A 95 -45.80 -5.10 3.73
C LYS A 95 -44.76 -6.15 3.36
N VAL A 96 -43.47 -5.80 3.42
CA VAL A 96 -42.37 -6.73 3.16
C VAL A 96 -42.36 -7.84 4.21
N LEU A 97 -42.45 -7.46 5.49
CA LEU A 97 -42.43 -8.36 6.64
C LEU A 97 -43.56 -9.39 6.59
N ASN A 98 -44.78 -8.99 6.24
CA ASN A 98 -45.93 -9.87 6.12
C ASN A 98 -45.83 -10.90 4.96
N GLN A 99 -44.87 -10.75 4.04
CA GLN A 99 -44.62 -11.72 2.97
C GLN A 99 -43.48 -12.69 3.30
N ILE A 100 -42.79 -12.48 4.42
CA ILE A 100 -41.72 -13.36 4.88
C ILE A 100 -42.34 -14.41 5.82
N ASN A 101 -42.27 -15.68 5.41
CA ASN A 101 -42.91 -16.78 6.14
C ASN A 101 -42.13 -17.20 7.40
N ASP A 102 -40.81 -16.98 7.44
CA ASP A 102 -39.92 -17.23 8.58
C ASP A 102 -38.80 -16.16 8.59
N LEU A 103 -38.50 -15.56 9.76
CA LEU A 103 -37.33 -14.69 9.95
C LEU A 103 -36.04 -15.51 10.08
N LYS A 104 -35.67 -16.19 8.99
CA LYS A 104 -34.34 -16.81 8.79
C LYS A 104 -33.56 -15.99 7.75
N LEU A 105 -32.33 -16.39 7.44
CA LEU A 105 -31.53 -15.75 6.39
C LEU A 105 -32.32 -15.61 5.08
N ILE A 106 -32.54 -14.37 4.66
CA ILE A 106 -33.32 -13.94 3.49
C ILE A 106 -32.36 -13.48 2.40
N LYS A 107 -32.58 -13.95 1.17
CA LYS A 107 -31.84 -13.45 0.01
C LYS A 107 -32.23 -12.02 -0.31
N GLU A 108 -31.26 -11.15 -0.58
CA GLU A 108 -31.50 -9.72 -0.87
C GLU A 108 -32.51 -9.51 -2.01
N HIS A 109 -32.35 -10.23 -3.14
CA HIS A 109 -33.27 -10.15 -4.28
C HIS A 109 -34.73 -10.44 -3.88
N LEU A 110 -34.99 -11.34 -2.93
CA LEU A 110 -36.36 -11.64 -2.50
C LEU A 110 -37.03 -10.40 -1.87
N ILE A 111 -36.29 -9.64 -1.06
CA ILE A 111 -36.79 -8.39 -0.46
C ILE A 111 -37.07 -7.35 -1.54
N GLU A 112 -36.17 -7.19 -2.52
CA GLU A 112 -36.37 -6.27 -3.63
C GLU A 112 -37.62 -6.63 -4.43
N LYS A 113 -37.77 -7.91 -4.78
CA LYS A 113 -38.92 -8.43 -5.51
C LYS A 113 -40.23 -8.13 -4.76
N ILE A 114 -40.31 -8.50 -3.49
CA ILE A 114 -41.50 -8.24 -2.65
C ILE A 114 -41.79 -6.74 -2.57
N TYR A 115 -40.76 -5.92 -2.37
CA TYR A 115 -40.91 -4.47 -2.28
C TYR A 115 -41.50 -3.88 -3.57
N PHE A 116 -40.94 -4.23 -4.73
CA PHE A 116 -41.40 -3.72 -6.02
C PHE A 116 -42.76 -4.27 -6.46
N GLU A 117 -43.17 -5.45 -5.98
CA GLU A 117 -44.49 -6.04 -6.24
C GLU A 117 -45.59 -5.48 -5.33
N LYS A 118 -45.31 -5.24 -4.04
CA LYS A 118 -46.34 -4.95 -3.02
C LYS A 118 -46.41 -3.48 -2.58
N CYS A 119 -45.35 -2.71 -2.79
CA CYS A 119 -45.29 -1.30 -2.38
C CYS A 119 -45.74 -0.37 -3.51
N ALA A 120 -46.72 0.48 -3.22
CA ALA A 120 -47.27 1.43 -4.19
C ALA A 120 -46.27 2.55 -4.55
N VAL A 121 -45.41 2.93 -3.61
CA VAL A 121 -44.36 3.95 -3.82
C VAL A 121 -43.00 3.27 -3.80
N LYS A 122 -42.36 3.21 -4.96
CA LYS A 122 -41.10 2.50 -5.21
C LYS A 122 -39.90 3.43 -5.01
N SER A 123 -39.62 3.81 -3.76
CA SER A 123 -38.45 4.64 -3.43
C SER A 123 -37.23 3.77 -3.15
N PRO A 124 -36.10 3.95 -3.87
CA PRO A 124 -34.84 3.23 -3.58
C PRO A 124 -34.34 3.49 -2.15
N LYS A 125 -34.54 4.73 -1.66
CA LYS A 125 -34.12 5.13 -0.31
C LYS A 125 -34.88 4.38 0.79
N ILE A 126 -36.18 4.14 0.60
CA ILE A 126 -36.98 3.37 1.56
C ILE A 126 -36.58 1.89 1.54
N LEU A 127 -36.34 1.33 0.34
CA LEU A 127 -35.85 -0.04 0.19
C LEU A 127 -34.52 -0.24 0.93
N GLU A 128 -33.58 0.70 0.78
CA GLU A 128 -32.28 0.62 1.46
C GLU A 128 -32.43 0.62 3.00
N ILE A 129 -33.29 1.47 3.55
CA ILE A 129 -33.57 1.51 5.01
C ILE A 129 -34.12 0.16 5.50
N ILE A 130 -35.03 -0.45 4.72
CA ILE A 130 -35.60 -1.77 5.04
C ILE A 130 -34.51 -2.84 5.04
N LYS A 131 -33.66 -2.86 4.01
CA LYS A 131 -32.55 -3.82 3.92
C LYS A 131 -31.58 -3.65 5.09
N ILE A 132 -31.20 -2.42 5.42
CA ILE A 132 -30.28 -2.13 6.53
C ILE A 132 -30.81 -2.62 7.86
N TYR A 133 -32.11 -2.48 8.08
CA TYR A 133 -32.74 -3.02 9.27
C TYR A 133 -32.66 -4.56 9.30
N PHE A 134 -32.99 -5.26 8.21
CA PHE A 134 -32.82 -6.71 8.16
C PHE A 134 -31.36 -7.14 8.33
N TYR A 135 -30.41 -6.37 7.82
CA TYR A 135 -28.98 -6.67 7.96
C TYR A 135 -28.51 -6.55 9.42
N SER A 136 -28.98 -5.53 10.14
CA SER A 136 -28.66 -5.37 11.57
C SER A 136 -29.17 -6.51 12.46
N LEU A 137 -30.06 -7.35 11.93
CA LEU A 137 -30.58 -8.54 12.60
C LEU A 137 -29.92 -9.83 12.09
N ASP A 138 -28.87 -9.73 11.27
CA ASP A 138 -28.23 -10.85 10.55
C ASP A 138 -29.22 -11.66 9.67
N LEU A 139 -30.37 -11.06 9.32
CA LEU A 139 -31.40 -11.70 8.49
C LEU A 139 -31.12 -11.56 7.00
N ILE A 140 -30.26 -10.64 6.59
CA ILE A 140 -29.76 -10.57 5.22
C ILE A 140 -28.24 -10.44 5.24
N LYS A 141 -27.59 -10.92 4.20
CA LYS A 141 -26.21 -10.54 3.90
C LYS A 141 -26.23 -9.54 2.76
N PHE A 142 -25.73 -8.34 3.03
CA PHE A 142 -25.30 -7.46 1.95
C PHE A 142 -24.05 -8.05 1.30
N ASP A 143 -23.84 -7.71 0.02
CA ASP A 143 -22.68 -8.12 -0.78
C ASP A 143 -22.72 -9.53 -1.39
N GLU A 144 -23.74 -10.36 -1.10
CA GLU A 144 -24.05 -11.60 -1.86
C GLU A 144 -24.83 -11.25 -3.16
N VAL A 145 -24.16 -10.64 -4.15
CA VAL A 145 -24.73 -10.49 -5.50
C VAL A 145 -24.18 -11.58 -6.43
N SER A 146 -25.09 -12.10 -7.25
CA SER A 146 -24.86 -13.04 -8.34
C SER A 146 -23.73 -12.57 -9.28
N ASN A 147 -22.59 -13.27 -9.22
CA ASN A 147 -21.51 -13.27 -10.22
C ASN A 147 -20.80 -11.93 -10.49
N PRO A 148 -20.13 -11.28 -9.50
CA PRO A 148 -19.01 -10.42 -9.87
C PRO A 148 -17.99 -11.24 -10.66
N PHE A 149 -17.40 -10.66 -11.70
CA PHE A 149 -16.22 -11.23 -12.35
C PHE A 149 -15.00 -10.48 -11.79
N PRO A 150 -14.08 -11.12 -11.05
CA PRO A 150 -13.95 -12.56 -10.77
C PRO A 150 -14.94 -13.08 -9.70
N ASN A 151 -15.25 -14.39 -9.75
CA ASN A 151 -16.16 -15.15 -8.85
C ASN A 151 -15.74 -15.17 -7.34
N ILE A 152 -14.91 -14.23 -6.92
CA ILE A 152 -14.33 -14.11 -5.59
C ILE A 152 -14.67 -12.72 -5.07
N ASP A 153 -15.14 -12.62 -3.83
CA ASP A 153 -15.38 -11.33 -3.22
C ASP A 153 -14.05 -10.59 -2.99
N ILE A 154 -13.76 -9.65 -3.87
CA ILE A 154 -12.60 -8.74 -3.80
C ILE A 154 -12.68 -7.80 -2.59
N ARG A 155 -13.84 -7.71 -1.95
CA ARG A 155 -14.10 -6.96 -0.71
C ARG A 155 -13.91 -7.88 0.50
N HIS A 156 -12.67 -8.00 0.96
CA HIS A 156 -12.30 -8.87 2.09
C HIS A 156 -12.84 -8.41 3.46
N THR A 157 -13.55 -7.27 3.53
CA THR A 157 -14.22 -6.76 4.73
C THR A 157 -15.63 -6.32 4.37
N SER A 158 -16.56 -6.54 5.30
CA SER A 158 -17.96 -6.12 5.15
C SER A 158 -18.05 -4.61 5.05
N ARG A 159 -18.88 -4.13 4.11
CA ARG A 159 -19.09 -2.70 3.92
C ARG A 159 -19.83 -2.05 5.11
N TYR A 160 -20.73 -2.82 5.72
CA TYR A 160 -21.53 -2.42 6.86
C TYR A 160 -20.96 -3.00 8.16
N ARG A 161 -21.10 -2.25 9.26
CA ARG A 161 -20.78 -2.70 10.63
C ARG A 161 -22.07 -3.10 11.35
N ALA A 162 -21.93 -3.92 12.40
CA ALA A 162 -23.07 -4.41 13.17
C ALA A 162 -23.90 -3.27 13.82
N ASP A 163 -23.27 -2.15 14.16
CA ASP A 163 -23.88 -0.96 14.78
C ASP A 163 -24.53 0.01 13.76
N ILE A 164 -24.85 -0.45 12.55
CA ILE A 164 -25.40 0.40 11.47
C ILE A 164 -26.64 1.21 11.85
N LEU A 165 -27.49 0.69 12.72
CA LEU A 165 -28.68 1.42 13.18
C LEU A 165 -28.36 2.67 14.00
N ASP A 166 -27.14 2.80 14.50
CA ASP A 166 -26.69 3.96 15.28
C ASP A 166 -26.13 5.06 14.40
N TYR A 167 -25.49 4.71 13.28
CA TYR A 167 -24.79 5.68 12.44
C TYR A 167 -25.46 5.99 11.10
N PHE A 168 -26.41 5.17 10.64
CA PHE A 168 -26.92 5.30 9.27
C PHE A 168 -27.48 6.70 8.94
N PHE A 169 -28.12 7.37 9.90
CA PHE A 169 -28.69 8.70 9.76
C PHE A 169 -27.82 9.82 10.36
N ASP A 170 -26.60 9.52 10.80
CA ASP A 170 -25.68 10.51 11.36
C ASP A 170 -24.98 11.28 10.24
N ASP A 171 -25.15 12.60 10.20
CA ASP A 171 -24.56 13.46 9.17
C ASP A 171 -23.03 13.54 9.26
N ASN A 172 -22.44 13.17 10.40
CA ASN A 172 -20.99 13.22 10.63
C ASN A 172 -20.31 11.86 10.44
N ARG A 173 -21.06 10.80 10.12
CA ARG A 173 -20.53 9.46 9.92
C ARG A 173 -20.90 8.91 8.56
N CYS A 174 -20.07 8.01 8.06
CA CYS A 174 -20.36 7.30 6.83
C CYS A 174 -21.58 6.39 7.02
N SER A 175 -22.61 6.52 6.18
CA SER A 175 -23.80 5.66 6.21
C SER A 175 -23.51 4.19 5.89
N ASP A 176 -22.34 3.87 5.31
CA ASP A 176 -21.94 2.50 5.03
C ASP A 176 -21.13 1.93 6.21
N CYS A 177 -19.97 2.50 6.52
CA CYS A 177 -19.05 1.91 7.51
C CYS A 177 -19.03 2.59 8.89
N GLY A 178 -19.77 3.68 9.11
CA GLY A 178 -19.80 4.40 10.38
C GLY A 178 -18.55 5.23 10.71
N GLU A 179 -17.57 5.31 9.81
CA GLU A 179 -16.36 6.12 10.02
C GLU A 179 -16.67 7.62 10.06
N GLN A 180 -15.97 8.38 10.91
CA GLN A 180 -16.14 9.83 11.00
C GLN A 180 -15.75 10.52 9.69
N LEU A 181 -16.61 11.40 9.20
CA LEU A 181 -16.37 12.18 7.99
C LEU A 181 -15.57 13.43 8.36
N THR A 182 -14.38 13.57 7.78
CA THR A 182 -13.43 14.66 8.07
C THR A 182 -13.87 16.02 7.52
N VAL A 183 -14.87 16.05 6.64
CA VAL A 183 -15.46 17.26 6.06
C VAL A 183 -16.98 17.05 6.06
N LYS A 184 -17.78 18.13 6.13
CA LYS A 184 -19.20 18.09 5.72
C LYS A 184 -19.27 17.77 4.23
N SER A 185 -18.96 16.54 3.86
CA SER A 185 -19.04 16.06 2.49
C SER A 185 -20.50 16.20 2.06
N LYS A 186 -20.73 16.65 0.83
CA LYS A 186 -22.08 16.65 0.23
C LYS A 186 -22.69 15.24 0.18
N TYR A 187 -21.89 14.21 0.43
CA TYR A 187 -22.23 12.79 0.36
C TYR A 187 -22.14 12.16 1.74
N SER A 188 -23.07 11.27 2.06
CA SER A 188 -23.12 10.50 3.31
C SER A 188 -22.11 9.34 3.38
N PHE A 189 -21.03 9.38 2.58
CA PHE A 189 -20.10 8.26 2.41
C PHE A 189 -18.65 8.72 2.55
N CYS A 190 -17.81 7.90 3.19
CA CYS A 190 -16.37 8.11 3.21
C CYS A 190 -15.73 7.68 1.89
N TYR A 191 -14.51 8.16 1.60
CA TYR A 191 -13.79 7.82 0.37
C TYR A 191 -13.60 6.31 0.17
N SER A 192 -13.33 5.57 1.24
CA SER A 192 -13.17 4.12 1.18
C SER A 192 -14.47 3.43 0.71
N CYS A 193 -15.62 3.81 1.25
CA CYS A 193 -16.91 3.25 0.83
C CYS A 193 -17.30 3.66 -0.60
N VAL A 194 -16.91 4.86 -1.04
CA VAL A 194 -17.07 5.28 -2.45
C VAL A 194 -16.21 4.41 -3.38
N ASP A 195 -14.97 4.11 -2.98
CA ASP A 195 -14.10 3.22 -3.74
C ASP A 195 -14.64 1.80 -3.80
N TYR A 196 -15.19 1.29 -2.69
CA TYR A 196 -15.90 0.01 -2.66
C TYR A 196 -17.05 -0.07 -3.64
N ARG A 197 -17.91 0.96 -3.66
CA ARG A 197 -19.05 1.05 -4.59
C ARG A 197 -18.58 1.13 -6.04
N SER A 198 -17.53 1.92 -6.30
CA SER A 198 -16.93 2.04 -7.64
C SER A 198 -16.37 0.71 -8.12
N LEU A 199 -15.65 0.01 -7.24
CA LEU A 199 -15.04 -1.28 -7.52
C LEU A 199 -16.10 -2.31 -7.91
N TYR A 200 -17.20 -2.40 -7.16
CA TYR A 200 -18.32 -3.27 -7.48
C TYR A 200 -18.82 -3.04 -8.91
N VAL A 201 -19.13 -1.78 -9.27
CA VAL A 201 -19.62 -1.42 -10.61
C VAL A 201 -18.63 -1.84 -11.69
N CYS A 202 -17.34 -1.52 -11.54
CA CYS A 202 -16.30 -1.82 -12.52
C CYS A 202 -16.00 -3.31 -12.72
N THR A 203 -16.51 -4.19 -11.84
CA THR A 203 -16.33 -5.65 -11.92
C THR A 203 -17.56 -6.40 -12.47
N THR A 204 -18.58 -5.66 -12.93
CA THR A 204 -19.78 -6.26 -13.51
C THR A 204 -19.65 -6.49 -15.03
N GLU A 205 -20.30 -7.53 -15.54
CA GLU A 205 -20.38 -7.77 -16.99
C GLU A 205 -21.06 -6.62 -17.74
N ASN A 206 -22.04 -5.95 -17.13
CA ASN A 206 -22.67 -4.78 -17.73
C ASN A 206 -21.65 -3.67 -17.99
N PHE A 207 -20.82 -3.35 -17.00
CA PHE A 207 -19.75 -2.35 -17.16
C PHE A 207 -18.76 -2.72 -18.27
N ILE A 208 -18.31 -3.98 -18.30
CA ILE A 208 -17.35 -4.45 -19.32
C ILE A 208 -17.94 -4.31 -20.73
N ASN A 209 -19.22 -4.63 -20.90
CA ASN A 209 -19.90 -4.53 -22.19
C ASN A 209 -20.19 -3.09 -22.62
N GLU A 210 -20.38 -2.17 -21.68
CA GLU A 210 -20.56 -0.73 -21.96
C GLU A 210 -19.24 -0.04 -22.30
N GLU A 211 -18.15 -0.35 -21.60
CA GLU A 211 -16.87 0.36 -21.75
C GLU A 211 -15.99 -0.13 -22.90
N PHE A 212 -16.13 -1.39 -23.32
CA PHE A 212 -15.27 -1.99 -24.34
C PHE A 212 -16.08 -2.46 -25.54
N SER A 213 -15.74 -1.93 -26.72
CA SER A 213 -16.37 -2.33 -27.99
C SER A 213 -15.74 -3.59 -28.60
N LYS A 214 -14.43 -3.80 -28.41
CA LYS A 214 -13.68 -4.94 -28.95
C LYS A 214 -13.66 -6.11 -27.96
N ASP A 215 -13.97 -7.33 -28.41
CA ASP A 215 -13.94 -8.53 -27.56
C ASP A 215 -12.54 -8.81 -26.98
N LEU A 216 -11.49 -8.50 -27.74
CA LEU A 216 -10.11 -8.60 -27.24
C LEU A 216 -9.87 -7.68 -26.03
N ALA A 217 -10.42 -6.46 -26.04
CA ALA A 217 -10.31 -5.53 -24.92
C ALA A 217 -11.09 -6.03 -23.70
N LYS A 218 -12.29 -6.58 -23.92
CA LYS A 218 -13.09 -7.22 -22.86
C LYS A 218 -12.32 -8.36 -22.20
N ASN A 219 -11.71 -9.24 -23.00
CA ASN A 219 -10.93 -10.37 -22.49
C ASN A 219 -9.66 -9.90 -21.75
N MET A 220 -8.91 -8.95 -22.31
CA MET A 220 -7.77 -8.35 -21.60
C MET A 220 -8.17 -7.69 -20.27
N TYR A 221 -9.36 -7.08 -20.19
CA TYR A 221 -9.86 -6.47 -18.96
C TYR A 221 -10.24 -7.52 -17.92
N ARG A 222 -10.88 -8.61 -18.34
CA ARG A 222 -11.19 -9.77 -17.48
C ARG A 222 -9.91 -10.39 -16.90
N ASP A 223 -8.92 -10.66 -17.75
CA ASP A 223 -7.65 -11.24 -17.32
C ASP A 223 -6.87 -10.27 -16.42
N TYR A 224 -6.97 -8.95 -16.68
CA TYR A 224 -6.37 -7.94 -15.82
C TYR A 224 -7.09 -7.82 -14.47
N LEU A 225 -8.41 -8.01 -14.40
CA LEU A 225 -9.17 -8.09 -13.14
C LEU A 225 -8.72 -9.30 -12.31
N GLU A 226 -8.57 -10.47 -12.94
CA GLU A 226 -8.04 -11.67 -12.27
C GLU A 226 -6.60 -11.43 -11.79
N TYR A 227 -5.76 -10.85 -12.64
CA TYR A 227 -4.40 -10.46 -12.28
C TYR A 227 -4.39 -9.54 -11.07
N LEU A 228 -5.13 -8.44 -11.08
CA LEU A 228 -5.19 -7.49 -9.96
C LEU A 228 -5.74 -8.13 -8.68
N ASN A 229 -6.70 -9.05 -8.79
CA ASN A 229 -7.22 -9.81 -7.65
C ASN A 229 -6.13 -10.64 -6.97
N GLN A 230 -5.27 -11.30 -7.74
CA GLN A 230 -4.14 -12.04 -7.19
C GLN A 230 -3.13 -11.14 -6.44
N LEU A 231 -3.10 -9.83 -6.72
CA LEU A 231 -2.18 -8.90 -6.08
C LEU A 231 -2.64 -8.41 -4.69
N ILE A 232 -3.91 -8.67 -4.30
CA ILE A 232 -4.54 -8.26 -3.03
C ILE A 232 -4.18 -6.82 -2.64
N VAL A 233 -4.62 -5.88 -3.47
CA VAL A 233 -4.44 -4.45 -3.22
C VAL A 233 -5.62 -3.91 -2.42
N SER A 234 -5.43 -2.84 -1.65
CA SER A 234 -6.56 -2.18 -0.98
C SER A 234 -7.64 -1.83 -2.01
N PRO A 235 -8.94 -1.87 -1.67
CA PRO A 235 -10.04 -1.58 -2.61
C PRO A 235 -9.90 -0.22 -3.30
N CYS A 236 -9.36 0.77 -2.59
CA CYS A 236 -8.98 2.08 -3.13
C CYS A 236 -7.95 1.95 -4.26
N THR A 237 -6.83 1.27 -4.01
CA THR A 237 -5.77 1.11 -5.01
C THR A 237 -6.22 0.23 -6.19
N PHE A 238 -7.08 -0.75 -5.94
CA PHE A 238 -7.69 -1.58 -6.96
C PHE A 238 -8.56 -0.73 -7.90
N ASN A 239 -9.47 0.05 -7.33
CA ASN A 239 -10.35 0.96 -8.05
C ASN A 239 -9.56 1.98 -8.88
N GLU A 240 -8.52 2.59 -8.29
CA GLU A 240 -7.62 3.50 -9.01
C GLU A 240 -6.92 2.83 -10.20
N ALA A 241 -6.45 1.59 -10.03
CA ALA A 241 -5.81 0.84 -11.11
C ALA A 241 -6.80 0.53 -12.24
N LEU A 242 -8.04 0.16 -11.92
CA LEU A 242 -9.09 -0.13 -12.92
C LEU A 242 -9.53 1.09 -13.71
N ARG A 243 -9.69 2.25 -13.05
CA ARG A 243 -10.09 3.50 -13.72
C ARG A 243 -9.14 3.89 -14.85
N GLU A 244 -7.85 3.62 -14.70
CA GLU A 244 -6.87 3.88 -15.75
C GLU A 244 -6.68 2.70 -16.71
N ALA A 245 -6.92 1.47 -16.23
CA ALA A 245 -6.79 0.26 -17.04
C ALA A 245 -7.64 0.32 -18.32
N VAL A 246 -8.84 0.91 -18.27
CA VAL A 246 -9.68 1.11 -19.46
C VAL A 246 -8.92 1.82 -20.57
N LYS A 247 -8.20 2.91 -20.23
CA LYS A 247 -7.40 3.68 -21.18
C LYS A 247 -6.17 2.90 -21.66
N PHE A 248 -5.52 2.18 -20.77
CA PHE A 248 -4.32 1.40 -21.10
C PHE A 248 -4.65 0.23 -22.01
N ILE A 249 -5.73 -0.50 -21.73
CA ILE A 249 -6.18 -1.66 -22.51
C ILE A 249 -6.64 -1.21 -23.89
N ASN A 250 -7.50 -0.19 -23.99
CA ASN A 250 -7.92 0.34 -25.29
C ASN A 250 -6.72 0.77 -26.13
N PHE A 251 -5.75 1.49 -25.52
CA PHE A 251 -4.52 1.84 -26.21
C PHE A 251 -3.71 0.62 -26.65
N THR A 252 -3.59 -0.42 -25.82
CA THR A 252 -2.77 -1.59 -26.12
C THR A 252 -3.38 -2.44 -27.22
N VAL A 253 -4.71 -2.63 -27.19
CA VAL A 253 -5.46 -3.42 -28.16
C VAL A 253 -5.35 -2.87 -29.58
N ASP A 254 -5.15 -1.55 -29.74
CA ASP A 254 -4.92 -0.93 -31.06
C ASP A 254 -3.58 -1.35 -31.71
N TYR A 255 -2.64 -1.90 -30.94
CA TYR A 255 -1.35 -2.39 -31.43
C TYR A 255 -1.25 -3.91 -31.47
N LEU A 256 -2.31 -4.63 -31.09
CA LEU A 256 -2.36 -6.08 -31.15
C LEU A 256 -2.91 -6.55 -32.51
N PRO A 257 -2.44 -7.68 -33.05
CA PRO A 257 -3.02 -8.27 -34.26
C PRO A 257 -4.50 -8.60 -34.08
N ASN A 258 -5.31 -8.45 -35.13
CA ASN A 258 -6.76 -8.75 -35.10
C ASN A 258 -7.06 -10.21 -34.70
N ASN A 259 -6.10 -11.12 -34.94
CA ASN A 259 -6.22 -12.56 -34.70
C ASN A 259 -5.70 -12.95 -33.31
N PHE A 260 -5.26 -11.98 -32.50
CA PHE A 260 -4.68 -12.23 -31.19
C PHE A 260 -5.78 -12.71 -30.23
N SER A 261 -5.57 -13.88 -29.62
CA SER A 261 -6.46 -14.45 -28.62
C SER A 261 -5.69 -14.66 -27.31
N LEU A 262 -6.28 -14.28 -26.18
CA LEU A 262 -5.76 -14.55 -24.84
C LEU A 262 -6.13 -15.96 -24.34
N ASN A 263 -6.83 -16.77 -25.13
CA ASN A 263 -7.31 -18.08 -24.67
C ASN A 263 -6.16 -19.00 -24.25
N ASN A 264 -6.01 -19.16 -22.93
CA ASN A 264 -5.89 -20.45 -22.26
C ASN A 264 -6.17 -20.28 -20.75
N HIS A 265 -7.43 -20.01 -20.40
CA HIS A 265 -7.94 -20.31 -19.06
C HIS A 265 -8.69 -21.65 -19.10
N MET A 266 -7.96 -22.77 -19.10
CA MET A 266 -8.52 -24.02 -18.62
C MET A 266 -8.64 -23.89 -17.10
N LYS A 267 -9.87 -23.87 -16.57
CA LYS A 267 -10.14 -23.98 -15.13
C LYS A 267 -9.43 -25.22 -14.60
N ASN A 268 -8.46 -25.05 -13.71
CA ASN A 268 -7.98 -26.15 -12.88
C ASN A 268 -8.63 -26.00 -11.50
N ASN A 269 -9.47 -26.98 -11.13
CA ASN A 269 -10.19 -27.03 -9.86
C ASN A 269 -9.29 -27.29 -8.64
N ASN A 270 -7.96 -27.29 -8.81
CA ASN A 270 -7.02 -27.51 -7.72
C ASN A 270 -6.20 -26.24 -7.49
N GLN A 271 -6.29 -25.72 -6.28
CA GLN A 271 -5.46 -24.65 -5.76
C GLN A 271 -3.97 -24.95 -6.07
N LEU A 272 -3.33 -24.00 -6.77
CA LEU A 272 -1.90 -23.93 -7.16
C LEU A 272 -1.49 -24.69 -8.45
N LEU A 273 -1.32 -23.93 -9.53
CA LEU A 273 -0.14 -23.81 -10.42
C LEU A 273 -0.58 -23.17 -11.74
N LEU A 274 -0.16 -21.93 -11.99
CA LEU A 274 -0.24 -21.34 -13.34
C LEU A 274 0.86 -22.00 -14.18
N VAL A 275 0.49 -23.03 -14.93
CA VAL A 275 1.32 -23.60 -15.98
C VAL A 275 1.34 -22.62 -17.15
N HIS A 276 2.55 -22.15 -17.47
CA HIS A 276 2.84 -21.33 -18.64
C HIS A 276 2.46 -22.08 -19.93
N ASN A 277 1.76 -21.41 -20.84
CA ASN A 277 1.64 -21.90 -22.20
C ASN A 277 2.86 -21.45 -23.01
N SER A 278 3.78 -22.38 -23.22
CA SER A 278 4.88 -22.30 -24.19
C SER A 278 4.51 -22.76 -25.60
N ASP A 279 3.25 -23.09 -25.86
CA ASP A 279 2.82 -23.54 -27.20
C ASP A 279 2.11 -22.41 -27.94
N LYS A 280 2.90 -21.46 -28.48
CA LYS A 280 2.45 -20.54 -29.53
C LYS A 280 3.25 -20.82 -30.80
N LEU A 281 2.56 -21.06 -31.91
CA LEU A 281 3.16 -21.14 -33.25
C LEU A 281 3.80 -19.79 -33.69
N PHE A 282 3.46 -18.68 -33.01
CA PHE A 282 4.06 -17.35 -33.21
C PHE A 282 4.13 -16.58 -31.88
N GLU A 283 5.32 -16.11 -31.49
CA GLU A 283 5.51 -15.19 -30.36
C GLU A 283 5.37 -13.74 -30.83
N PHE A 284 4.40 -13.01 -30.26
CA PHE A 284 4.22 -11.58 -30.50
C PHE A 284 4.70 -10.80 -29.28
N HIS A 285 5.51 -9.77 -29.51
CA HIS A 285 5.99 -8.85 -28.48
C HIS A 285 5.76 -7.39 -28.89
N LEU A 286 5.39 -6.57 -27.92
CA LEU A 286 5.38 -5.11 -28.05
C LEU A 286 6.82 -4.59 -28.08
N SER A 287 7.11 -3.72 -29.03
CA SER A 287 8.45 -3.14 -29.19
C SER A 287 8.83 -2.15 -28.08
N GLU A 288 10.14 -1.89 -27.93
CA GLU A 288 10.64 -0.83 -27.04
C GLU A 288 10.06 0.55 -27.40
N LYS A 289 9.91 0.83 -28.70
CA LYS A 289 9.26 2.06 -29.19
C LYS A 289 7.81 2.17 -28.72
N TRP A 290 7.07 1.06 -28.66
CA TRP A 290 5.72 1.07 -28.08
C TRP A 290 5.78 1.45 -26.59
N LEU A 291 6.72 0.89 -25.83
CA LEU A 291 6.88 1.17 -24.41
C LEU A 291 7.26 2.65 -24.16
N GLU A 292 8.07 3.24 -25.02
CA GLU A 292 8.38 4.69 -24.99
C GLU A 292 7.13 5.54 -25.24
N ILE A 293 6.35 5.23 -26.28
CA ILE A 293 5.10 5.93 -26.59
C ILE A 293 4.10 5.79 -25.44
N PHE A 294 3.93 4.58 -24.91
CA PHE A 294 3.06 4.31 -23.77
C PHE A 294 3.50 5.11 -22.54
N ASN A 295 4.79 5.12 -22.23
CA ASN A 295 5.34 5.86 -21.10
C ASN A 295 5.25 7.38 -21.27
N GLY A 296 5.35 7.90 -22.50
CA GLY A 296 5.18 9.31 -22.82
C GLY A 296 3.71 9.74 -22.74
N LYS A 297 2.79 8.91 -23.23
CA LYS A 297 1.33 9.17 -23.23
C LYS A 297 0.73 9.11 -21.83
N PHE A 298 1.16 8.14 -21.01
CA PHE A 298 0.62 7.92 -19.67
C PHE A 298 1.66 8.24 -18.59
N LYS A 299 1.43 9.31 -17.82
CA LYS A 299 2.31 9.73 -16.71
C LYS A 299 1.99 9.08 -15.37
N SER A 300 0.93 8.28 -15.28
CA SER A 300 0.50 7.66 -14.03
C SER A 300 1.50 6.63 -13.50
N TYR A 301 1.62 6.55 -12.17
CA TYR A 301 2.37 5.48 -11.49
C TYR A 301 1.68 4.11 -11.63
N LYS A 302 0.35 4.07 -11.84
CA LYS A 302 -0.43 2.82 -11.92
C LYS A 302 -0.14 2.02 -13.19
N LYS A 303 0.37 2.68 -14.23
CA LYS A 303 0.84 2.03 -15.47
C LYS A 303 1.86 0.93 -15.21
N LYS A 304 2.59 1.00 -14.09
CA LYS A 304 3.55 -0.04 -13.68
C LYS A 304 2.87 -1.39 -13.43
N HIS A 305 1.67 -1.41 -12.84
CA HIS A 305 0.92 -2.66 -12.62
C HIS A 305 0.47 -3.25 -13.95
N PHE A 306 0.02 -2.40 -14.87
CA PHE A 306 -0.37 -2.82 -16.21
C PHE A 306 0.82 -3.30 -17.06
N ILE A 307 1.97 -2.62 -17.00
CA ILE A 307 3.20 -3.08 -17.66
C ILE A 307 3.64 -4.44 -17.10
N GLN A 308 3.58 -4.64 -15.77
CA GLN A 308 3.90 -5.92 -15.18
C GLN A 308 2.95 -7.03 -15.64
N TYR A 309 1.66 -6.72 -15.75
CA TYR A 309 0.68 -7.63 -16.33
C TYR A 309 1.04 -8.02 -17.79
N LEU A 310 1.43 -7.06 -18.62
CA LEU A 310 1.88 -7.35 -19.99
C LEU A 310 3.16 -8.20 -20.01
N ILE A 311 4.09 -7.98 -19.08
CA ILE A 311 5.29 -8.83 -18.90
C ILE A 311 4.87 -10.25 -18.52
N THR A 312 3.92 -10.43 -17.59
CA THR A 312 3.43 -11.77 -17.21
C THR A 312 2.72 -12.49 -18.34
N LEU A 313 2.12 -11.76 -19.28
CA LEU A 313 1.56 -12.33 -20.52
C LEU A 313 2.62 -12.63 -21.59
N GLY A 314 3.89 -12.28 -21.36
CA GLY A 314 4.97 -12.40 -22.35
C GLY A 314 4.90 -11.35 -23.47
N LEU A 315 4.04 -10.33 -23.35
CA LEU A 315 3.87 -9.29 -24.37
C LEU A 315 4.97 -8.22 -24.32
N ILE A 316 5.67 -8.10 -23.20
CA ILE A 316 6.83 -7.21 -23.04
C ILE A 316 7.98 -8.04 -22.48
N ILE A 317 9.15 -7.94 -23.11
CA ILE A 317 10.40 -8.51 -22.61
C ILE A 317 11.00 -7.47 -21.64
N GLU A 318 11.34 -7.86 -20.41
CA GLU A 318 12.09 -6.99 -19.51
C GLU A 318 13.45 -6.68 -20.14
N ASN A 319 13.63 -5.45 -20.61
CA ASN A 319 14.94 -5.00 -21.10
C ASN A 319 15.95 -5.05 -19.95
N GLU A 320 17.10 -5.69 -20.19
CA GLU A 320 18.25 -5.57 -19.30
C GLU A 320 18.56 -4.08 -19.11
N ASP A 321 18.57 -3.61 -17.86
CA ASP A 321 19.01 -2.25 -17.56
C ASP A 321 20.43 -2.09 -18.13
N LYS A 322 20.64 -1.13 -19.05
CA LYS A 322 21.93 -0.83 -19.67
C LYS A 322 22.60 0.37 -18.97
N PRO A 323 23.16 0.20 -17.75
CA PRO A 323 23.68 1.31 -16.95
C PRO A 323 24.87 2.01 -17.63
N LYS A 324 25.69 1.27 -18.38
CA LYS A 324 26.84 1.81 -19.11
C LYS A 324 26.42 2.87 -20.13
N GLU A 325 25.43 2.57 -20.97
CA GLU A 325 24.96 3.49 -22.00
C GLU A 325 24.44 4.80 -21.39
N LYS A 326 23.69 4.70 -20.29
CA LYS A 326 23.21 5.87 -19.53
C LYS A 326 24.36 6.75 -19.01
N ILE A 327 25.43 6.14 -18.50
CA ILE A 327 26.62 6.87 -18.05
C ILE A 327 27.33 7.55 -19.23
N LEU A 328 27.51 6.85 -20.35
CA LEU A 328 28.15 7.40 -21.54
C LEU A 328 27.39 8.60 -22.11
N ILE A 329 26.05 8.58 -22.09
CA ILE A 329 25.22 9.73 -22.48
C ILE A 329 25.50 10.96 -21.60
N LYS A 330 25.74 10.79 -20.30
CA LYS A 330 26.11 11.90 -19.41
C LYS A 330 27.48 12.48 -19.76
N ILE A 331 28.46 11.62 -20.04
CA ILE A 331 29.83 12.04 -20.39
C ILE A 331 29.83 12.83 -21.70
N LYS A 332 29.04 12.43 -22.71
CA LYS A 332 28.93 13.12 -24.00
C LYS A 332 28.49 14.60 -23.90
N LYS A 333 27.91 15.02 -22.77
CA LYS A 333 27.51 16.42 -22.53
C LYS A 333 28.65 17.33 -22.05
N LEU A 334 29.81 16.77 -21.71
CA LEU A 334 30.98 17.52 -21.27
C LEU A 334 31.84 17.99 -22.47
N PRO A 335 32.77 18.95 -22.29
CA PRO A 335 33.75 19.28 -23.32
C PRO A 335 34.58 18.07 -23.76
N ILE A 336 34.87 17.97 -25.06
CA ILE A 336 35.50 16.81 -25.72
C ILE A 336 36.80 16.40 -25.02
N LYS A 337 37.60 17.37 -24.59
CA LYS A 337 38.90 17.17 -23.92
C LYS A 337 38.79 16.38 -22.61
N PHE A 338 37.66 16.43 -21.90
CA PHE A 338 37.45 15.64 -20.68
C PHE A 338 36.87 14.23 -20.93
N GLN A 339 36.16 14.05 -22.04
CA GLN A 339 35.34 12.85 -22.29
C GLN A 339 36.17 11.57 -22.36
N LYS A 340 37.30 11.60 -23.08
CA LYS A 340 38.15 10.43 -23.32
C LYS A 340 38.56 9.74 -22.03
N SER A 341 39.04 10.51 -21.04
CA SER A 341 39.52 9.98 -19.77
C SER A 341 38.38 9.38 -18.93
N LEU A 342 37.20 10.01 -18.96
CA LEU A 342 36.01 9.53 -18.24
C LEU A 342 35.46 8.25 -18.86
N CYS A 343 35.36 8.16 -20.19
CA CYS A 343 34.91 6.95 -20.89
C CYS A 343 35.83 5.76 -20.58
N ALA A 344 37.13 5.96 -20.67
CA ALA A 344 38.10 4.91 -20.33
C ALA A 344 38.08 4.54 -18.84
N PHE A 345 37.77 5.49 -17.95
CA PHE A 345 37.57 5.18 -16.54
C PHE A 345 36.32 4.31 -16.33
N VAL A 346 35.23 4.53 -17.08
CA VAL A 346 34.05 3.64 -17.06
C VAL A 346 34.44 2.22 -17.49
N GLU A 347 35.19 2.08 -18.58
CA GLU A 347 35.65 0.77 -19.08
C GLU A 347 36.54 0.04 -18.06
N LYS A 348 37.47 0.75 -17.39
CA LYS A 348 38.25 0.17 -16.28
C LYS A 348 37.34 -0.36 -15.17
N ASN A 349 36.33 0.41 -14.78
CA ASN A 349 35.43 0.02 -13.71
C ASN A 349 34.52 -1.16 -14.12
N GLU A 350 34.13 -1.25 -15.39
CA GLU A 350 33.41 -2.40 -15.95
C GLU A 350 34.25 -3.67 -15.87
N GLN A 351 35.51 -3.61 -16.31
CA GLN A 351 36.44 -4.75 -16.19
C GLN A 351 36.63 -5.18 -14.74
N GLU A 352 36.70 -4.23 -13.79
CA GLU A 352 36.74 -4.57 -12.36
C GLU A 352 35.47 -5.29 -11.91
N ILE A 353 34.28 -4.82 -12.30
CA ILE A 353 33.00 -5.49 -12.00
C ILE A 353 33.02 -6.93 -12.53
N ASP A 354 33.41 -7.12 -13.78
CA ASP A 354 33.46 -8.45 -14.41
C ASP A 354 34.49 -9.36 -13.75
N ASN A 355 35.65 -8.81 -13.35
CA ASN A 355 36.66 -9.56 -12.61
C ASN A 355 36.16 -9.98 -11.22
N TYR A 356 35.44 -9.10 -10.51
CA TYR A 356 34.83 -9.46 -9.22
C TYR A 356 33.79 -10.57 -9.36
N ARG A 357 32.98 -10.54 -10.44
CA ARG A 357 32.02 -11.59 -10.78
C ARG A 357 32.71 -12.91 -11.11
N LYS A 358 33.70 -12.90 -12.01
CA LYS A 358 34.49 -14.08 -12.37
C LYS A 358 35.18 -14.73 -11.18
N LYS A 359 35.59 -13.92 -10.19
CA LYS A 359 36.26 -14.38 -8.98
C LYS A 359 35.31 -14.73 -7.82
N ASN A 360 33.99 -14.70 -8.03
CA ASN A 360 32.97 -14.92 -6.99
C ASN A 360 33.28 -14.14 -5.68
N ALA A 361 33.68 -12.88 -5.80
CA ALA A 361 34.07 -12.10 -4.65
C ALA A 361 32.87 -11.84 -3.71
N SER A 362 33.08 -11.96 -2.40
CA SER A 362 32.04 -11.72 -1.38
C SER A 362 31.47 -10.29 -1.37
N LYS A 363 32.19 -9.33 -1.96
CA LYS A 363 31.74 -7.96 -2.20
C LYS A 363 31.97 -7.58 -3.66
N GLU A 364 30.89 -7.55 -4.43
CA GLU A 364 30.91 -7.06 -5.81
C GLU A 364 30.85 -5.53 -5.89
N LYS A 365 31.64 -4.96 -6.80
CA LYS A 365 31.47 -3.57 -7.24
C LYS A 365 30.21 -3.47 -8.09
N LYS A 366 29.42 -2.41 -7.90
CA LYS A 366 28.12 -2.23 -8.59
C LYS A 366 28.15 -1.06 -9.56
N TRP A 367 27.36 -1.14 -10.63
CA TRP A 367 27.16 -0.03 -11.58
C TRP A 367 26.66 1.26 -10.93
N VAL A 368 25.87 1.17 -9.85
CA VAL A 368 25.44 2.33 -9.06
C VAL A 368 26.65 3.10 -8.49
N THR A 369 27.67 2.38 -8.02
CA THR A 369 28.91 2.99 -7.51
C THR A 369 29.69 3.66 -8.63
N VAL A 370 29.77 3.02 -9.81
CA VAL A 370 30.42 3.60 -10.99
C VAL A 370 29.70 4.88 -11.42
N ASN A 371 28.36 4.86 -11.47
CA ASN A 371 27.57 6.04 -11.79
C ASN A 371 27.83 7.19 -10.79
N GLN A 372 27.90 6.91 -9.48
CA GLN A 372 28.24 7.92 -8.47
C GLN A 372 29.66 8.49 -8.64
N TYR A 373 30.63 7.65 -8.98
CA TYR A 373 31.98 8.11 -9.27
C TYR A 373 32.00 9.07 -10.46
N ILE A 374 31.35 8.70 -11.56
CA ILE A 374 31.27 9.55 -12.75
C ILE A 374 30.47 10.83 -12.47
N ASP A 375 29.36 10.77 -11.76
CA ASP A 375 28.59 11.96 -11.39
C ASP A 375 29.43 12.95 -10.56
N ASN A 376 30.23 12.46 -9.61
CA ASN A 376 31.16 13.32 -8.85
C ASN A 376 32.28 13.91 -9.72
N LEU A 377 32.85 13.14 -10.65
CA LEU A 377 33.85 13.65 -11.59
C LEU A 377 33.27 14.68 -12.55
N ILE A 378 32.05 14.48 -13.04
CA ILE A 378 31.31 15.46 -13.86
C ILE A 378 31.08 16.75 -13.07
N LEU A 379 30.69 16.66 -11.80
CA LEU A 379 30.53 17.83 -10.93
C LEU A 379 31.85 18.60 -10.76
N PHE A 380 32.95 17.88 -10.59
CA PHE A 380 34.27 18.51 -10.51
C PHE A 380 34.66 19.19 -11.82
N VAL A 381 34.45 18.55 -12.98
CA VAL A 381 34.70 19.16 -14.30
C VAL A 381 33.89 20.44 -14.48
N LYS A 382 32.60 20.42 -14.14
CA LYS A 382 31.76 21.61 -14.23
C LYS A 382 32.29 22.75 -13.36
N TRP A 383 32.67 22.43 -12.13
CA TRP A 383 33.25 23.41 -11.21
C TRP A 383 34.56 24.01 -11.75
N LEU A 384 35.44 23.20 -12.35
CA LEU A 384 36.67 23.66 -12.98
C LEU A 384 36.41 24.63 -14.13
N ILE A 385 35.43 24.32 -15.00
CA ILE A 385 35.04 25.17 -16.12
C ILE A 385 34.45 26.50 -15.61
N GLU A 386 33.59 26.44 -14.60
CA GLU A 386 32.88 27.60 -14.05
C GLU A 386 33.81 28.56 -13.27
N ASN A 387 34.86 28.06 -12.61
CA ASN A 387 35.66 28.86 -11.67
C ASN A 387 37.11 29.12 -12.12
N TYR A 388 37.66 28.32 -13.05
CA TYR A 388 39.09 28.40 -13.43
C TYR A 388 39.33 28.35 -14.95
N GLU A 389 38.29 28.36 -15.78
CA GLU A 389 38.38 28.25 -17.25
C GLU A 389 39.21 27.03 -17.74
N ILE A 390 39.34 26.01 -16.90
CA ILE A 390 40.11 24.80 -17.23
C ILE A 390 39.29 23.94 -18.20
N ASP A 391 39.90 23.60 -19.34
CA ASP A 391 39.27 22.83 -20.40
C ASP A 391 39.89 21.45 -20.62
N ASN A 392 40.94 21.10 -19.87
CA ASN A 392 41.65 19.82 -19.97
C ASN A 392 42.13 19.31 -18.60
N TRP A 393 42.15 17.98 -18.43
CA TRP A 393 42.70 17.32 -17.24
C TRP A 393 44.16 17.67 -16.96
N SER A 394 44.96 17.94 -17.99
CA SER A 394 46.39 18.27 -17.84
C SER A 394 46.66 19.66 -17.24
N GLN A 395 45.65 20.53 -17.18
CA GLN A 395 45.74 21.88 -16.61
C GLN A 395 45.36 21.91 -15.12
N VAL A 396 44.83 20.80 -14.60
CA VAL A 396 44.36 20.73 -13.22
C VAL A 396 45.56 20.61 -12.28
N THR A 397 45.72 21.58 -11.38
CA THR A 397 46.77 21.57 -10.36
C THR A 397 46.23 21.19 -8.99
N ASP A 398 47.15 21.02 -8.03
CA ASP A 398 46.85 20.78 -6.63
C ASP A 398 45.99 21.90 -6.01
N LYS A 399 46.22 23.14 -6.43
CA LYS A 399 45.49 24.32 -5.97
C LYS A 399 43.99 24.20 -6.23
N GLU A 400 43.57 23.92 -7.46
CA GLU A 400 42.14 23.84 -7.80
C GLU A 400 41.47 22.66 -7.09
N VAL A 401 42.16 21.52 -7.01
CA VAL A 401 41.66 20.34 -6.31
C VAL A 401 41.46 20.63 -4.83
N ASN A 402 42.44 21.27 -4.17
CA ASN A 402 42.34 21.59 -2.75
C ASN A 402 41.22 22.60 -2.48
N ILE A 403 41.08 23.65 -3.28
CA ILE A 403 39.99 24.63 -3.13
C ILE A 403 38.62 23.94 -3.32
N TYR A 404 38.48 23.08 -4.33
CA TYR A 404 37.25 22.31 -4.53
C TYR A 404 36.92 21.44 -3.31
N LEU A 405 37.90 20.72 -2.77
CA LEU A 405 37.73 19.84 -1.63
C LEU A 405 37.35 20.61 -0.34
N LEU A 406 37.86 21.83 -0.16
CA LEU A 406 37.53 22.69 0.96
C LEU A 406 36.05 23.13 0.99
N THR A 407 35.36 23.12 -0.15
CA THR A 407 33.92 23.43 -0.22
C THR A 407 33.02 22.38 0.45
N PHE A 408 33.55 21.21 0.81
CA PHE A 408 32.80 20.12 1.41
C PHE A 408 33.13 19.88 2.90
N PRO A 409 32.18 19.38 3.71
CA PRO A 409 32.43 18.89 5.06
C PRO A 409 33.47 17.75 5.06
N GLU A 410 34.22 17.61 6.15
CA GLU A 410 35.37 16.69 6.28
C GLU A 410 35.09 15.27 5.76
N LYS A 411 33.99 14.65 6.19
CA LYS A 411 33.62 13.30 5.77
C LYS A 411 33.45 13.17 4.25
N ARG A 412 32.80 14.15 3.62
CA ARG A 412 32.59 14.16 2.16
C ARG A 412 33.88 14.52 1.43
N ARG A 413 34.69 15.42 2.00
CA ARG A 413 36.02 15.78 1.52
C ARG A 413 36.92 14.56 1.40
N THR A 414 36.99 13.71 2.41
CA THR A 414 37.82 12.48 2.39
C THR A 414 37.38 11.49 1.32
N ILE A 415 36.06 11.32 1.13
CA ILE A 415 35.50 10.44 0.08
C ILE A 415 35.87 10.97 -1.31
N LEU A 416 35.68 12.28 -1.53
CA LEU A 416 36.00 12.92 -2.81
C LEU A 416 37.50 12.94 -3.09
N LYS A 417 38.34 13.24 -2.08
CA LYS A 417 39.81 13.19 -2.19
C LYS A 417 40.26 11.81 -2.66
N ARG A 418 39.72 10.73 -2.08
CA ARG A 418 40.04 9.35 -2.49
C ARG A 418 39.56 9.02 -3.90
N LEU A 419 38.38 9.48 -4.30
CA LEU A 419 37.88 9.30 -5.65
C LEU A 419 38.77 10.00 -6.68
N LEU A 420 39.05 11.29 -6.45
CA LEU A 420 39.87 12.11 -7.34
C LEU A 420 41.29 11.55 -7.42
N PHE A 421 41.90 11.16 -6.29
CA PHE A 421 43.23 10.54 -6.28
C PHE A 421 43.27 9.29 -7.15
N ASN A 422 42.32 8.37 -6.99
CA ASN A 422 42.25 7.15 -7.80
C ASN A 422 42.03 7.42 -9.30
N PHE A 423 41.29 8.49 -9.63
CA PHE A 423 41.05 8.90 -11.00
C PHE A 423 42.30 9.54 -11.63
N PHE A 424 42.99 10.42 -10.89
CA PHE A 424 44.23 11.04 -11.35
C PHE A 424 45.37 10.02 -11.44
N GLU A 425 45.50 9.07 -10.51
CA GLU A 425 46.40 7.92 -10.62
C GLU A 425 46.14 7.11 -11.89
N PHE A 426 44.87 6.85 -12.21
CA PHE A 426 44.50 6.17 -13.45
C PHE A 426 44.89 7.00 -14.68
N SER A 427 44.64 8.31 -14.65
CA SER A 427 44.93 9.22 -15.76
C SER A 427 46.43 9.41 -15.97
N LEU A 428 47.22 9.41 -14.89
CA LEU A 428 48.68 9.42 -14.89
C LEU A 428 49.24 8.15 -15.53
N LYS A 429 48.75 6.97 -15.13
CA LYS A 429 49.12 5.68 -15.75
C LYS A 429 48.78 5.63 -17.24
N LYS A 430 47.76 6.34 -17.68
CA LYS A 430 47.36 6.49 -19.09
C LYS A 430 48.07 7.64 -19.82
N ARG A 431 48.95 8.38 -19.13
CA ARG A 431 49.72 9.53 -19.65
C ARG A 431 48.84 10.67 -20.19
N TRP A 432 47.68 10.91 -19.58
CA TRP A 432 46.83 12.07 -19.91
C TRP A 432 47.12 13.31 -19.07
N ILE A 433 47.82 13.12 -17.96
CA ILE A 433 48.32 14.16 -17.08
C ILE A 433 49.80 13.87 -16.78
N PHE A 434 50.55 14.89 -16.36
CA PHE A 434 51.97 14.77 -16.05
C PHE A 434 52.25 14.38 -14.60
N ASN A 435 51.42 14.82 -13.68
CA ASN A 435 51.50 14.51 -12.25
C ASN A 435 50.09 14.28 -11.69
N ASN A 436 50.02 13.61 -10.53
CA ASN A 436 48.79 13.54 -9.76
C ASN A 436 48.69 14.81 -8.90
N PRO A 437 47.65 15.66 -9.04
CA PRO A 437 47.49 16.88 -8.24
C PRO A 437 47.07 16.62 -6.79
N ILE A 438 46.98 15.35 -6.37
CA ILE A 438 46.69 14.97 -4.99
C ILE A 438 47.87 14.17 -4.44
N GLU A 439 48.47 14.68 -3.37
CA GLU A 439 49.51 13.97 -2.62
C GLU A 439 49.01 12.63 -2.07
N GLU A 440 49.93 11.67 -1.99
CA GLU A 440 49.66 10.39 -1.35
C GLU A 440 49.19 10.59 0.10
N PHE A 441 48.19 9.81 0.51
CA PHE A 441 47.64 9.91 1.84
C PHE A 441 47.25 8.55 2.39
N VAL A 442 47.46 8.35 3.69
CA VAL A 442 46.91 7.20 4.42
C VAL A 442 45.45 7.50 4.70
N ALA A 443 44.55 6.65 4.20
CA ALA A 443 43.14 6.77 4.50
C ALA A 443 42.92 6.49 6.00
N ARG A 444 42.63 7.53 6.80
CA ARG A 444 42.23 7.34 8.19
C ARG A 444 40.94 6.54 8.25
N ASP A 445 40.96 5.47 9.03
CA ASP A 445 39.75 4.77 9.43
C ASP A 445 39.10 5.54 10.58
N PHE A 446 37.88 6.05 10.37
CA PHE A 446 37.14 6.75 11.42
C PHE A 446 36.79 5.80 12.58
N LYS A 447 36.99 6.27 13.83
CA LYS A 447 36.49 5.63 15.05
C LYS A 447 34.96 5.71 15.10
N VAL A 448 34.36 5.00 16.06
CA VAL A 448 32.90 4.98 16.22
C VAL A 448 32.47 6.18 17.07
N ASP A 449 31.99 7.24 16.42
CA ASP A 449 31.55 8.50 17.07
C ASP A 449 30.26 8.40 17.92
N SER A 450 29.79 7.20 18.28
CA SER A 450 28.54 7.04 19.05
C SER A 450 28.82 6.66 20.49
N LYS A 451 28.33 7.49 21.42
CA LYS A 451 28.35 7.24 22.87
C LYS A 451 27.79 5.84 23.16
N PRO A 452 28.53 4.99 23.89
CA PRO A 452 28.02 3.71 24.36
C PRO A 452 26.77 3.91 25.23
N LEU A 453 25.80 3.00 25.13
CA LEU A 453 24.63 3.04 25.99
C LEU A 453 24.99 2.61 27.42
N SER A 454 24.38 3.28 28.39
CA SER A 454 24.48 2.92 29.80
C SER A 454 23.70 1.62 30.09
N LEU A 455 24.03 0.96 31.21
CA LEU A 455 23.28 -0.22 31.68
C LEU A 455 21.79 0.06 31.87
N LYS A 456 21.44 1.28 32.27
CA LYS A 456 20.05 1.71 32.42
C LYS A 456 19.33 1.76 31.07
N GLU A 457 19.96 2.33 30.06
CA GLU A 457 19.40 2.38 28.70
C GLU A 457 19.28 0.96 28.10
N HIS A 458 20.26 0.09 28.33
CA HIS A 458 20.15 -1.32 27.96
C HIS A 458 18.95 -2.03 28.63
N ALA A 459 18.71 -1.75 29.91
CA ALA A 459 17.54 -2.27 30.64
C ALA A 459 16.22 -1.70 30.10
N GLU A 460 16.17 -0.40 29.76
CA GLU A 460 15.01 0.26 29.16
C GLU A 460 14.65 -0.32 27.79
N ILE A 461 15.66 -0.63 26.96
CA ILE A 461 15.47 -1.32 25.67
C ILE A 461 14.84 -2.70 25.89
N TYR A 462 15.40 -3.48 26.83
CA TYR A 462 14.90 -4.82 27.14
C TYR A 462 13.46 -4.79 27.68
N ASN A 463 13.17 -3.87 28.58
CA ASN A 463 11.81 -3.68 29.12
C ASN A 463 10.81 -3.27 28.04
N SER A 464 11.23 -2.45 27.06
CA SER A 464 10.40 -2.07 25.92
C SER A 464 10.05 -3.27 25.03
N ILE A 465 11.02 -4.15 24.76
CA ILE A 465 10.80 -5.42 24.04
C ILE A 465 9.76 -6.27 24.77
N LEU A 466 9.89 -6.44 26.09
CA LEU A 466 8.96 -7.25 26.88
C LEU A 466 7.55 -6.64 26.95
N LYS A 467 7.44 -5.32 27.06
CA LYS A 467 6.17 -4.60 27.14
C LYS A 467 5.36 -4.74 25.85
N TYR A 468 6.00 -4.57 24.69
CA TYR A 468 5.30 -4.49 23.40
C TYR A 468 5.18 -5.84 22.66
N LYS A 469 5.73 -6.93 23.20
CA LYS A 469 5.79 -8.26 22.55
C LYS A 469 4.46 -8.83 22.04
N SER A 470 3.34 -8.42 22.64
CA SER A 470 1.99 -8.89 22.26
C SER A 470 1.30 -7.96 21.26
N GLU A 471 1.53 -6.64 21.34
CA GLU A 471 0.85 -5.64 20.52
C GLU A 471 1.56 -5.41 19.17
N PHE A 472 2.90 -5.41 19.18
CA PHE A 472 3.73 -5.07 18.02
C PHE A 472 4.70 -6.20 17.68
N VAL A 473 4.17 -7.41 17.45
CA VAL A 473 4.93 -8.66 17.29
C VAL A 473 6.05 -8.54 16.25
N ILE A 474 5.75 -8.05 15.05
CA ILE A 474 6.71 -7.93 13.94
C ILE A 474 7.80 -6.92 14.31
N GLU A 475 7.41 -5.76 14.84
CA GLU A 475 8.36 -4.71 15.19
C GLU A 475 9.29 -5.12 16.34
N VAL A 476 8.76 -5.83 17.34
CA VAL A 476 9.54 -6.34 18.46
C VAL A 476 10.53 -7.40 17.99
N PHE A 477 10.11 -8.36 17.16
CA PHE A 477 11.03 -9.38 16.66
C PHE A 477 12.15 -8.80 15.81
N ILE A 478 11.84 -7.84 14.92
CA ILE A 478 12.86 -7.09 14.16
C ILE A 478 13.82 -6.36 15.11
N THR A 479 13.30 -5.81 16.21
CA THR A 479 14.12 -5.14 17.23
C THR A 479 15.05 -6.13 17.92
N CYS A 480 14.57 -7.34 18.27
CA CYS A 480 15.41 -8.43 18.80
C CYS A 480 16.55 -8.81 17.84
N LEU A 481 16.23 -8.99 16.55
CA LEU A 481 17.24 -9.29 15.52
C LEU A 481 18.31 -8.21 15.37
N VAL A 482 17.96 -6.93 15.56
CA VAL A 482 18.94 -5.84 15.57
C VAL A 482 19.74 -5.82 16.85
N TYR A 483 19.09 -5.95 18.01
CA TYR A 483 19.68 -5.70 19.31
C TYR A 483 20.45 -6.90 19.88
N PHE A 484 19.90 -8.11 19.83
CA PHE A 484 20.59 -9.30 20.34
C PHE A 484 21.56 -9.90 19.31
N HIS A 485 21.18 -9.85 18.03
CA HIS A 485 21.93 -10.54 16.97
C HIS A 485 22.77 -9.63 16.09
N SER A 486 22.71 -8.32 16.33
CA SER A 486 23.45 -7.33 15.55
C SER A 486 23.22 -7.54 14.04
N LEU A 487 21.97 -7.69 13.59
CA LEU A 487 21.63 -7.77 12.18
C LEU A 487 21.43 -6.38 11.57
N THR A 488 21.84 -6.20 10.31
CA THR A 488 21.57 -4.96 9.58
C THR A 488 20.15 -5.00 9.02
N PRO A 489 19.51 -3.84 8.77
CA PRO A 489 18.24 -3.81 8.05
C PRO A 489 18.30 -4.50 6.68
N LYS A 490 19.48 -4.55 6.04
CA LYS A 490 19.69 -5.28 4.79
C LYS A 490 19.62 -6.80 5.01
N GLN A 491 20.27 -7.32 6.04
CA GLN A 491 20.24 -8.75 6.38
C GLN A 491 18.83 -9.17 6.77
N ILE A 492 18.15 -8.41 7.64
CA ILE A 492 16.78 -8.69 8.06
C ILE A 492 15.84 -8.74 6.84
N SER A 493 15.95 -7.76 5.94
CA SER A 493 15.14 -7.76 4.70
C SER A 493 15.45 -8.90 3.74
N ALA A 494 16.53 -9.65 3.93
CA ALA A 494 16.94 -10.74 3.04
C ALA A 494 16.56 -12.13 3.57
N ILE A 495 16.11 -12.24 4.84
CA ILE A 495 15.76 -13.52 5.46
C ILE A 495 14.61 -14.16 4.69
N LYS A 496 14.84 -15.39 4.22
CA LYS A 496 13.83 -16.24 3.58
C LYS A 496 13.30 -17.29 4.54
N LEU A 497 12.16 -17.88 4.21
CA LEU A 497 11.59 -19.00 4.94
C LEU A 497 12.49 -20.24 4.90
N SER A 498 13.21 -20.44 3.78
CA SER A 498 14.19 -21.53 3.63
C SER A 498 15.35 -21.46 4.62
N ASP A 499 15.63 -20.26 5.11
CA ASP A 499 16.75 -19.98 6.00
C ASP A 499 16.41 -20.31 7.46
N ILE A 500 15.12 -20.53 7.77
CA ILE A 500 14.63 -20.84 9.11
C ILE A 500 14.71 -22.34 9.34
N LYS A 501 15.54 -22.77 10.30
CA LYS A 501 15.64 -24.16 10.73
C LYS A 501 14.94 -24.32 12.08
N SER A 502 13.63 -24.57 12.04
CA SER A 502 12.79 -24.67 13.25
C SER A 502 13.27 -25.76 14.22
N SER A 503 13.73 -26.91 13.72
CA SER A 503 14.28 -28.01 14.53
C SER A 503 15.52 -27.60 15.32
N SER A 504 16.37 -26.75 14.73
CA SER A 504 17.64 -26.30 15.29
C SER A 504 17.54 -24.92 15.96
N LYS A 505 16.33 -24.35 16.06
CA LYS A 505 16.06 -23.02 16.64
C LYS A 505 16.96 -21.90 16.08
N LEU A 506 17.27 -21.93 14.78
CA LEU A 506 18.19 -20.96 14.17
C LEU A 506 17.71 -20.40 12.85
N ILE A 507 18.27 -19.25 12.48
CA ILE A 507 18.12 -18.60 11.17
C ILE A 507 19.50 -18.53 10.52
N GLU A 508 19.63 -19.14 9.35
CA GLU A 508 20.84 -19.05 8.54
C GLU A 508 20.94 -17.67 7.90
N ILE A 509 22.08 -16.99 8.04
CA ILE A 509 22.32 -15.70 7.41
C ILE A 509 23.52 -15.82 6.48
N PRO A 510 23.38 -15.50 5.18
CA PRO A 510 24.49 -15.61 4.24
C PRO A 510 25.72 -14.81 4.70
N ASN A 511 26.90 -15.44 4.60
CA ASN A 511 28.20 -14.85 4.91
C ASN A 511 28.41 -14.43 6.39
N ARG A 512 27.71 -15.05 7.35
CA ARG A 512 28.02 -14.96 8.78
C ARG A 512 27.50 -16.18 9.54
N THR A 513 27.85 -16.26 10.82
CA THR A 513 27.34 -17.27 11.75
C THR A 513 25.81 -17.16 11.89
N ALA A 514 25.18 -18.33 12.00
CA ALA A 514 23.73 -18.45 12.15
C ALA A 514 23.24 -17.75 13.43
N VAL A 515 22.00 -17.29 13.38
CA VAL A 515 21.32 -16.62 14.49
C VAL A 515 20.54 -17.66 15.28
N TYR A 516 20.95 -17.91 16.52
CA TYR A 516 20.26 -18.80 17.44
C TYR A 516 19.16 -18.03 18.19
N LEU A 517 17.94 -18.56 18.15
CA LEU A 517 16.77 -17.88 18.69
C LEU A 517 16.52 -18.28 20.15
N SER A 518 16.30 -17.28 21.00
CA SER A 518 15.77 -17.46 22.35
C SER A 518 14.30 -17.90 22.34
N ASP A 519 13.77 -18.36 23.47
CA ASP A 519 12.36 -18.77 23.57
C ASP A 519 11.38 -17.63 23.28
N LEU A 520 11.72 -16.39 23.66
CA LEU A 520 10.95 -15.20 23.29
C LEU A 520 10.92 -15.02 21.76
N GLU A 521 12.07 -15.15 21.11
CA GLU A 521 12.22 -14.98 19.68
C GLU A 521 11.51 -16.08 18.88
N LEU A 522 11.53 -17.32 19.37
CA LEU A 522 10.76 -18.42 18.80
C LEU A 522 9.26 -18.15 18.88
N LEU A 523 8.76 -17.72 20.04
CA LEU A 523 7.35 -17.37 20.22
C LEU A 523 6.92 -16.24 19.28
N LEU A 524 7.75 -15.19 19.13
CA LEU A 524 7.49 -14.10 18.21
C LEU A 524 7.50 -14.59 16.75
N LEU A 525 8.47 -15.43 16.37
CA LEU A 525 8.58 -16.00 15.04
C LEU A 525 7.32 -16.81 14.67
N THR A 526 6.83 -17.67 15.56
CA THR A 526 5.60 -18.43 15.33
C THR A 526 4.40 -17.52 15.08
N LYS A 527 4.23 -16.47 15.89
CA LYS A 527 3.16 -15.48 15.68
C LYS A 527 3.31 -14.74 14.35
N ILE A 528 4.53 -14.42 13.95
CA ILE A 528 4.81 -13.76 12.65
C ILE A 528 4.43 -14.67 11.49
N LEU A 529 4.75 -15.97 11.56
CA LEU A 529 4.39 -16.92 10.51
C LEU A 529 2.86 -17.02 10.34
N ILE A 530 2.11 -17.04 11.45
CA ILE A 530 0.63 -17.04 11.43
C ILE A 530 0.10 -15.74 10.81
N LEU A 531 0.51 -14.57 11.34
CA LEU A 531 0.09 -13.28 10.81
C LEU A 531 0.41 -13.12 9.32
N ARG A 532 1.56 -13.65 8.91
CA ARG A 532 2.00 -13.64 7.51
C ARG A 532 1.10 -14.50 6.65
N GLU A 533 0.74 -15.70 7.09
CA GLU A 533 -0.18 -16.60 6.38
C GLU A 533 -1.57 -15.96 6.24
N GLU A 534 -2.11 -15.38 7.31
CA GLU A 534 -3.39 -14.65 7.30
C GLU A 534 -3.38 -13.47 6.30
N GLN A 535 -2.29 -12.69 6.26
CA GLN A 535 -2.17 -11.51 5.40
C GLN A 535 -1.81 -11.83 3.94
N LEU A 536 -1.06 -12.91 3.70
CA LEU A 536 -0.71 -13.34 2.34
C LEU A 536 -1.81 -14.18 1.69
N LYS A 537 -2.58 -14.95 2.47
CA LYS A 537 -3.49 -15.99 1.97
C LYS A 537 -2.75 -16.90 0.98
N ASN A 538 -3.12 -16.87 -0.30
CA ASN A 538 -2.53 -17.72 -1.35
C ASN A 538 -1.32 -17.08 -2.07
N ARG A 539 -0.86 -15.88 -1.66
CA ARG A 539 0.26 -15.20 -2.34
C ARG A 539 1.58 -15.89 -2.00
N PRO A 540 2.34 -16.38 -3.00
CA PRO A 540 3.65 -16.93 -2.74
C PRO A 540 4.60 -15.80 -2.36
N SER A 541 5.36 -15.98 -1.28
CA SER A 541 6.49 -15.13 -0.96
C SER A 541 7.55 -16.00 -0.28
N GLU A 542 8.81 -15.85 -0.68
CA GLU A 542 9.91 -16.56 -0.02
C GLU A 542 10.42 -15.83 1.24
N TYR A 543 10.12 -14.53 1.39
CA TYR A 543 10.66 -13.70 2.47
C TYR A 543 9.88 -13.86 3.77
N LEU A 544 10.61 -13.89 4.91
CA LEU A 544 9.99 -13.87 6.23
C LEU A 544 9.24 -12.54 6.46
N PHE A 545 9.91 -11.41 6.20
CA PHE A 545 9.32 -10.09 6.25
C PHE A 545 8.98 -9.61 4.85
N CYS A 546 7.77 -9.90 4.38
CA CYS A 546 7.29 -9.49 3.06
C CYS A 546 6.55 -8.15 3.10
N SER A 547 6.52 -7.46 1.96
CA SER A 547 5.63 -6.33 1.76
C SER A 547 4.29 -6.79 1.23
N PHE A 548 3.21 -6.47 1.94
CA PHE A 548 1.84 -6.83 1.56
C PHE A 548 1.26 -5.96 0.44
N ASN A 549 1.91 -4.83 0.12
CA ASN A 549 1.42 -3.82 -0.82
C ASN A 549 1.95 -3.97 -2.27
N TYR A 550 2.83 -4.93 -2.56
CA TYR A 550 3.47 -5.03 -3.87
C TYR A 550 3.05 -6.27 -4.65
N SER A 551 2.90 -6.07 -5.96
CA SER A 551 2.57 -7.09 -6.96
C SER A 551 3.67 -8.13 -7.23
N VAL A 552 4.85 -7.94 -6.63
CA VAL A 552 6.04 -8.79 -6.83
C VAL A 552 6.51 -9.23 -5.45
N GLN A 553 6.97 -10.47 -5.33
CA GLN A 553 7.60 -10.97 -4.11
C GLN A 553 8.74 -10.05 -3.68
N LYS A 554 8.47 -9.21 -2.69
CA LYS A 554 9.42 -8.24 -2.19
C LYS A 554 9.44 -8.31 -0.69
N SER A 555 10.64 -8.30 -0.15
CA SER A 555 10.81 -8.07 1.26
C SER A 555 10.40 -6.66 1.65
N VAL A 556 10.13 -6.49 2.93
CA VAL A 556 9.83 -5.21 3.55
C VAL A 556 11.00 -4.24 3.32
N SER A 557 10.70 -2.98 3.04
CA SER A 557 11.75 -2.01 2.75
C SER A 557 12.58 -1.70 4.00
N ARG A 558 13.87 -1.37 3.80
CA ARG A 558 14.78 -0.99 4.89
C ARG A 558 14.30 0.23 5.68
N VAL A 559 13.50 1.11 5.06
CA VAL A 559 12.92 2.28 5.71
C VAL A 559 11.86 1.86 6.73
N VAL A 560 11.03 0.88 6.37
CA VAL A 560 10.03 0.33 7.29
C VAL A 560 10.70 -0.38 8.46
N ILE A 561 11.72 -1.20 8.21
CA ILE A 561 12.51 -1.85 9.28
C ILE A 561 13.05 -0.82 10.27
N LYS A 562 13.68 0.26 9.77
CA LYS A 562 14.20 1.34 10.63
C LYS A 562 13.09 2.02 11.46
N ARG A 563 11.90 2.21 10.86
CA ARG A 563 10.75 2.81 11.54
C ARG A 563 10.22 1.89 12.65
N TYR A 564 10.15 0.60 12.40
CA TYR A 564 9.72 -0.40 13.38
C TYR A 564 10.65 -0.44 14.60
N VAL A 565 11.96 -0.48 14.38
CA VAL A 565 12.94 -0.45 15.48
C VAL A 565 12.80 0.83 16.33
N LYS A 566 12.68 1.99 15.67
CA LYS A 566 12.51 3.27 16.35
C LYS A 566 11.19 3.36 17.13
N LYS A 567 10.12 2.74 16.63
CA LYS A 567 8.82 2.70 17.29
C LYS A 567 8.87 1.98 18.64
N ILE A 568 9.65 0.89 18.74
CA ILE A 568 9.72 0.09 19.97
C ILE A 568 10.62 0.73 21.03
N THR A 569 11.74 1.32 20.61
CA THR A 569 12.82 1.71 21.55
C THR A 569 13.15 3.19 21.56
N GLY A 570 12.66 3.98 20.59
CA GLY A 570 13.10 5.37 20.38
C GLY A 570 14.43 5.52 19.63
N TYR A 571 15.31 4.51 19.67
CA TYR A 571 16.62 4.51 19.02
C TYR A 571 16.57 4.11 17.54
N THR A 572 17.54 4.54 16.75
CA THR A 572 17.64 4.06 15.37
C THR A 572 18.23 2.65 15.33
N ALA A 573 17.91 1.89 14.27
CA ALA A 573 18.51 0.57 14.04
C ALA A 573 20.04 0.59 13.91
N LYS A 574 20.65 1.75 13.63
CA LYS A 574 22.10 1.90 13.62
C LYS A 574 22.61 1.96 15.06
N ASP A 575 22.01 2.81 15.88
CA ASP A 575 22.45 3.06 17.27
C ASP A 575 22.31 1.80 18.12
N LEU A 576 21.16 1.10 18.02
CA LEU A 576 20.93 -0.18 18.70
C LEU A 576 21.93 -1.27 18.31
N ARG A 577 22.25 -1.34 17.01
CA ARG A 577 23.26 -2.29 16.52
C ARG A 577 24.64 -1.92 17.06
N THR A 578 25.01 -0.64 17.05
CA THR A 578 26.29 -0.20 17.60
C THR A 578 26.39 -0.52 19.08
N ALA A 579 25.35 -0.23 19.86
CA ALA A 579 25.28 -0.53 21.29
C ALA A 579 25.42 -2.03 21.56
N SER A 580 24.75 -2.88 20.78
CA SER A 580 24.91 -4.34 20.83
C SER A 580 26.36 -4.78 20.61
N ILE A 581 27.00 -4.24 19.57
CA ILE A 581 28.38 -4.61 19.24
C ILE A 581 29.36 -4.08 20.29
N GLN A 582 29.20 -2.84 20.75
CA GLN A 582 30.04 -2.24 21.80
C GLN A 582 29.93 -3.05 23.09
N TYR A 583 28.70 -3.39 23.51
CA TYR A 583 28.47 -4.25 24.66
C TYR A 583 29.17 -5.61 24.50
N CYS A 584 28.98 -6.29 23.37
CA CYS A 584 29.65 -7.57 23.13
C CYS A 584 31.17 -7.44 23.10
N THR A 585 31.71 -6.35 22.56
CA THR A 585 33.16 -6.12 22.52
C THR A 585 33.71 -5.87 23.91
N GLN A 586 33.01 -5.10 24.74
CA GLN A 586 33.41 -4.80 26.11
C GLN A 586 33.40 -6.05 27.02
N TYR A 587 32.37 -6.89 26.90
CA TYR A 587 32.19 -8.04 27.79
C TYR A 587 32.84 -9.33 27.28
N PHE A 588 32.95 -9.53 25.97
CA PHE A 588 33.43 -10.78 25.37
C PHE A 588 34.66 -10.60 24.46
N GLY A 589 35.10 -9.37 24.19
CA GLY A 589 36.27 -9.08 23.37
C GLY A 589 36.00 -8.97 21.86
N ILE A 590 37.02 -8.52 21.12
CA ILE A 590 36.97 -8.24 19.68
C ILE A 590 36.80 -9.54 18.88
N GLU A 591 37.47 -10.61 19.31
CA GLU A 591 37.45 -11.93 18.70
C GLU A 591 36.04 -12.54 18.71
N TYR A 592 35.28 -12.35 19.80
CA TYR A 592 33.90 -12.79 19.89
C TYR A 592 33.03 -12.13 18.82
N VAL A 593 33.15 -10.81 18.65
CA VAL A 593 32.41 -10.07 17.63
C VAL A 593 32.81 -10.51 16.21
N HIS A 594 34.09 -10.82 15.98
CA HIS A 594 34.54 -11.37 14.71
C HIS A 594 33.90 -12.74 14.42
N GLN A 595 33.99 -13.69 15.35
CA GLN A 595 33.58 -15.08 15.16
C GLN A 595 32.06 -15.28 15.25
N CYS A 596 31.36 -14.61 16.17
CA CYS A 596 29.94 -14.83 16.45
C CYS A 596 29.03 -13.86 15.68
N ILE A 597 29.46 -12.60 15.47
CA ILE A 597 28.65 -11.59 14.76
C ILE A 597 29.03 -11.50 13.27
N GLY A 598 30.22 -11.97 12.89
CA GLY A 598 30.69 -12.00 11.51
C GLY A 598 31.19 -10.64 11.02
N LEU A 599 31.73 -9.79 11.91
CA LEU A 599 32.45 -8.59 11.49
C LEU A 599 33.86 -8.95 11.05
N SER A 600 34.46 -8.19 10.13
CA SER A 600 35.91 -8.31 9.89
C SER A 600 36.69 -7.83 11.11
N LEU A 601 37.90 -8.36 11.36
CA LEU A 601 38.77 -7.93 12.46
C LEU A 601 38.93 -6.40 12.53
N THR A 602 39.18 -5.74 11.39
CA THR A 602 39.30 -4.27 11.30
C THR A 602 38.02 -3.51 11.62
N GLN A 603 36.85 -4.15 11.51
CA GLN A 603 35.58 -3.53 11.90
C GLN A 603 35.29 -3.79 13.37
N ALA A 604 35.56 -5.00 13.86
CA ALA A 604 35.39 -5.36 15.26
C ALA A 604 36.29 -4.50 16.16
N SER A 605 37.56 -4.28 15.77
CA SER A 605 38.49 -3.44 16.53
C SER A 605 37.99 -2.00 16.74
N ARG A 606 37.28 -1.42 15.77
CA ARG A 606 36.73 -0.06 15.88
C ARG A 606 35.66 0.09 16.94
N TYR A 607 34.95 -0.98 17.27
CA TYR A 607 33.94 -0.95 18.34
C TYR A 607 34.57 -1.18 19.72
N GLY A 608 35.82 -1.68 19.78
CA GLY A 608 36.60 -1.80 21.01
C GLY A 608 37.46 -0.58 21.32
N ASP A 609 37.76 0.25 20.32
CA ASP A 609 38.55 1.48 20.44
C ASP A 609 37.62 2.71 20.51
N ILE A 610 37.02 2.91 21.68
CA ILE A 610 36.13 4.05 22.00
C ILE A 610 37.00 5.29 22.28
N GLU A 611 36.54 6.49 21.91
CA GLU A 611 37.29 7.72 22.19
C GLU A 611 37.37 8.01 23.69
N ASP A 612 38.55 8.42 24.17
CA ASP A 612 38.85 8.59 25.61
C ASP A 612 37.83 9.50 26.34
N TYR A 613 37.38 10.59 25.72
CA TYR A 613 36.38 11.48 26.35
C TYR A 613 35.00 10.83 26.54
N LEU A 614 34.62 9.86 25.71
CA LEU A 614 33.38 9.10 25.88
C LEU A 614 33.49 8.09 27.04
N ILE A 615 34.71 7.59 27.29
CA ILE A 615 35.02 6.75 28.45
C ILE A 615 34.96 7.61 29.72
N ASP A 616 35.55 8.80 29.69
CA ASP A 616 35.54 9.74 30.81
C ASP A 616 34.10 10.13 31.22
N GLU A 617 33.20 10.42 30.26
CA GLU A 617 31.78 10.68 30.56
C GLU A 617 31.08 9.50 31.24
N ILE A 618 31.39 8.25 30.83
CA ILE A 618 30.80 7.04 31.43
C ILE A 618 31.34 6.84 32.86
N VAL A 619 32.63 7.08 33.05
CA VAL A 619 33.30 6.98 34.36
C VAL A 619 32.76 8.03 35.31
N GLU A 620 32.58 9.29 34.86
CA GLU A 620 31.96 10.35 35.66
C GLU A 620 30.52 10.03 36.05
N GLU A 621 29.69 9.55 35.12
CA GLU A 621 28.32 9.10 35.43
C GLU A 621 28.29 7.94 36.44
N SER A 622 29.31 7.08 36.43
CA SER A 622 29.43 5.93 37.34
C SER A 622 29.90 6.36 38.73
N ILE A 623 30.87 7.28 38.80
CA ILE A 623 31.39 7.85 40.05
C ILE A 623 30.33 8.70 40.74
N ASN A 624 29.55 9.49 39.99
CA ASN A 624 28.47 10.32 40.53
C ASN A 624 27.29 9.52 41.10
N LYS A 625 27.24 8.19 40.87
CA LYS A 625 26.26 7.27 41.48
C LYS A 625 26.76 6.58 42.75
N LEU A 626 28.09 6.58 42.97
CA LEU A 626 28.72 6.03 44.17
C LEU A 626 28.86 7.07 45.29
N LYS A 627 28.65 8.35 44.96
CA LYS A 627 28.35 9.43 45.90
C LYS A 627 26.85 9.55 46.08
#